data_AF-A0A9D7UJQ9-F1
#
_entry.id   AF-A0A9D7UJQ9-F1
#
_cell.length_a   1.000
_cell.length_b   1.000
_cell.length_c   1.000
_cell.angle_alpha   90.00
_cell.angle_beta   90.00
_cell.angle_gamma   90.00
#
_symmetry.space_group_name_H-M   'P 1'
#
loop_
_entity.id
_entity.type
_entity.pdbx_description
1 polymer ?
#
loop_
_entity_poly.entity_id
_entity_poly.type
_entity_poly.pdbx_seq_one_letter_code
_entity_poly.pdbx_strand_id
1 'polypeptide(L)'
;GPNGAGKTTLVRTLLGEIAPDSGASRLGSNVLTGHYRQTHEGIDPEATVWRQLQRIILKENPGGALSEQAARNLAGAFLFSGDEQEKTLGVLSGGERARVVLAGLLASAKNLLILDEPTNHLDIPSAERLEEALGSGDEDLTVIIISHDRAFIDATCDHLIVLDGQGGATAFFGNYSEWREKEQARSKEAAAEESRKREERERLERQKRAAEEQRKQSERAAAPKPAKLSPLQAALARMSMEQLEEKIASAEKRLREIDASLTDPAVWRDQGKSQRLGDERARLVSELEPLEFEWSRRAESM
;
A
#
# COMPACT_ATOMS: atom_id res chain seq x y z
N GLY A 1 -16.44 -6.18 -8.79
CA GLY A 1 -15.19 -5.41 -8.93
C GLY A 1 -15.42 -4.09 -9.66
N PRO A 2 -14.43 -3.17 -9.65
CA PRO A 2 -14.58 -1.83 -10.22
C PRO A 2 -14.80 -1.84 -11.75
N ASN A 3 -15.13 -0.68 -12.30
CA ASN A 3 -15.21 -0.52 -13.76
C ASN A 3 -13.82 -0.62 -14.38
N GLY A 4 -13.73 -1.28 -15.53
CA GLY A 4 -12.45 -1.62 -16.15
C GLY A 4 -11.71 -2.81 -15.52
N ALA A 5 -12.26 -3.46 -14.48
CA ALA A 5 -11.63 -4.64 -13.86
C ALA A 5 -11.64 -5.92 -14.73
N GLY A 6 -12.26 -5.88 -15.92
CA GLY A 6 -12.31 -7.02 -16.84
C GLY A 6 -13.54 -7.94 -16.69
N LYS A 7 -14.65 -7.48 -16.09
CA LYS A 7 -15.90 -8.28 -15.91
C LYS A 7 -16.43 -8.84 -17.24
N THR A 8 -16.69 -7.96 -18.21
CA THR A 8 -17.14 -8.35 -19.55
C THR A 8 -16.07 -9.13 -20.30
N THR A 9 -14.79 -8.80 -20.14
CA THR A 9 -13.69 -9.55 -20.76
C THR A 9 -13.65 -10.99 -20.28
N LEU A 10 -13.81 -11.22 -18.97
CA LEU A 10 -13.88 -12.57 -18.38
C LEU A 10 -15.02 -13.38 -19.01
N VAL A 11 -16.22 -12.79 -19.09
CA VAL A 11 -17.38 -13.44 -19.73
C VAL A 11 -17.13 -13.77 -21.19
N ARG A 12 -16.55 -12.84 -21.97
CA ARG A 12 -16.24 -13.08 -23.39
C ARG A 12 -15.18 -14.16 -23.57
N THR A 13 -14.21 -14.26 -22.67
CA THR A 13 -13.23 -15.35 -22.65
C THR A 13 -13.86 -16.69 -22.25
N LEU A 14 -14.83 -16.70 -21.33
CA LEU A 14 -15.59 -17.90 -20.98
C LEU A 14 -16.43 -18.40 -22.16
N LEU A 15 -17.04 -17.48 -22.91
CA LEU A 15 -17.80 -17.76 -24.12
C LEU A 15 -16.94 -18.14 -25.34
N GLY A 16 -15.61 -18.04 -25.24
CA GLY A 16 -14.69 -18.30 -26.35
C GLY A 16 -14.68 -17.22 -27.44
N GLU A 17 -15.27 -16.05 -27.18
CA GLU A 17 -15.22 -14.90 -28.09
C GLU A 17 -13.83 -14.25 -28.11
N ILE A 18 -13.09 -14.38 -26.99
CA ILE A 18 -11.73 -13.88 -26.83
C ILE A 18 -10.87 -15.03 -26.32
N ALA A 19 -9.68 -15.23 -26.93
CA ALA A 19 -8.73 -16.22 -26.45
C ALA A 19 -8.03 -15.74 -25.17
N PRO A 20 -7.81 -16.61 -24.17
CA PRO A 20 -7.02 -16.24 -23.01
C PRO A 20 -5.54 -16.08 -23.41
N ASP A 21 -4.86 -15.08 -22.86
CA ASP A 21 -3.42 -14.86 -23.08
C ASP A 21 -2.57 -16.03 -22.56
N SER A 22 -3.05 -16.67 -21.48
CA SER A 22 -2.45 -17.87 -20.91
C SER A 22 -3.50 -18.73 -20.20
N GLY A 23 -3.23 -20.02 -20.02
CA GLY A 23 -4.19 -20.97 -19.45
C GLY A 23 -5.20 -21.49 -20.48
N ALA A 24 -6.35 -21.96 -20.01
CA ALA A 24 -7.40 -22.51 -20.87
C ALA A 24 -8.79 -22.18 -20.32
N SER A 25 -9.72 -21.90 -21.24
CA SER A 25 -11.16 -21.79 -20.98
C SER A 25 -11.86 -22.89 -21.79
N ARG A 26 -12.74 -23.66 -21.16
CA ARG A 26 -13.48 -24.74 -21.81
C ARG A 26 -14.90 -24.80 -21.25
N LEU A 27 -15.89 -24.66 -22.12
CA LEU A 27 -17.28 -25.00 -21.82
C LEU A 27 -17.51 -26.50 -22.03
N GLY A 28 -18.40 -27.08 -21.24
CA GLY A 28 -18.82 -28.47 -21.42
C GLY A 28 -19.55 -28.65 -22.76
N SER A 29 -19.47 -29.84 -23.35
CA SER A 29 -20.06 -30.14 -24.67
C SER A 29 -21.59 -29.99 -24.72
N ASN A 30 -22.26 -30.05 -23.57
CA ASN A 30 -23.72 -29.95 -23.43
C ASN A 30 -24.16 -28.59 -22.86
N VAL A 31 -23.25 -27.61 -22.78
CA VAL A 31 -23.59 -26.26 -22.30
C VAL A 31 -24.25 -25.48 -23.43
N LEU A 32 -25.50 -25.11 -23.22
CA LEU A 32 -26.29 -24.25 -24.10
C LEU A 32 -26.34 -22.85 -23.47
N THR A 33 -25.60 -21.93 -24.09
CA THR A 33 -25.45 -20.57 -23.56
C THR A 33 -26.53 -19.61 -24.08
N GLY A 34 -27.08 -18.80 -23.18
CA GLY A 34 -27.87 -17.62 -23.49
C GLY A 34 -27.17 -16.37 -22.95
N HIS A 35 -27.04 -15.32 -23.76
CA HIS A 35 -26.32 -14.09 -23.36
C HIS A 35 -27.21 -12.87 -23.57
N TYR A 36 -27.58 -12.23 -22.46
CA TYR A 36 -28.23 -10.93 -22.45
C TYR A 36 -27.19 -9.82 -22.45
N ARG A 37 -27.18 -9.02 -23.51
CA ARG A 37 -26.31 -7.84 -23.67
C ARG A 37 -27.14 -6.56 -23.64
N GLN A 38 -26.52 -5.46 -23.25
CA GLN A 38 -27.16 -4.15 -23.20
C GLN A 38 -27.66 -3.66 -24.58
N THR A 39 -27.04 -4.10 -25.67
CA THR A 39 -27.51 -3.82 -27.04
C THR A 39 -28.35 -4.99 -27.57
N HIS A 40 -29.65 -4.76 -27.74
CA HIS A 40 -30.57 -5.74 -28.30
C HIS A 40 -30.51 -5.72 -29.84
N GLU A 41 -29.61 -6.49 -30.41
CA GLU A 41 -29.56 -6.72 -31.86
C GLU A 41 -30.55 -7.84 -32.27
N GLY A 42 -31.18 -7.72 -33.44
CA GLY A 42 -32.05 -8.77 -33.99
C GLY A 42 -33.51 -8.75 -33.53
N ILE A 43 -34.02 -7.62 -33.03
CA ILE A 43 -35.45 -7.43 -32.79
C ILE A 43 -36.15 -7.09 -34.10
N ASP A 44 -37.21 -7.83 -34.45
CA ASP A 44 -38.11 -7.48 -35.56
C ASP A 44 -39.10 -6.40 -35.08
N PRO A 45 -39.02 -5.16 -35.57
CA PRO A 45 -39.88 -4.07 -35.11
C PRO A 45 -41.36 -4.30 -35.41
N GLU A 46 -41.69 -5.15 -36.38
CA GLU A 46 -43.06 -5.45 -36.80
C GLU A 46 -43.69 -6.62 -36.03
N ALA A 47 -42.89 -7.36 -35.25
CA ALA A 47 -43.42 -8.45 -34.43
C ALA A 47 -44.15 -7.91 -33.20
N THR A 48 -45.29 -8.52 -32.85
CA THR A 48 -45.96 -8.27 -31.57
C THR A 48 -45.17 -8.91 -30.44
N VAL A 49 -45.36 -8.43 -29.20
CA VAL A 49 -44.66 -8.95 -28.01
C VAL A 49 -44.75 -10.47 -27.91
N TRP A 50 -45.96 -11.04 -27.92
CA TRP A 50 -46.14 -12.49 -27.78
C TRP A 50 -45.52 -13.26 -28.95
N ARG A 51 -45.62 -12.73 -30.17
CA ARG A 51 -45.06 -13.37 -31.36
C ARG A 51 -43.54 -13.37 -31.34
N GLN A 52 -42.93 -12.31 -30.82
CA GLN A 52 -41.49 -12.25 -30.63
C GLN A 52 -41.01 -13.23 -29.57
N LEU A 53 -41.70 -13.35 -28.45
CA LEU A 53 -41.39 -14.38 -27.44
C LEU A 53 -41.46 -15.78 -28.04
N GLN A 54 -42.54 -16.06 -28.78
CA GLN A 54 -42.69 -17.32 -29.50
C GLN A 54 -41.55 -17.57 -30.47
N ARG A 55 -41.14 -16.56 -31.25
CA ARG A 55 -40.00 -16.67 -32.17
C ARG A 55 -38.67 -16.93 -31.46
N ILE A 56 -38.39 -16.22 -30.36
CA ILE A 56 -37.15 -16.43 -29.59
C ILE A 56 -37.09 -17.88 -29.10
N ILE A 57 -38.18 -18.37 -28.51
CA ILE A 57 -38.24 -19.73 -27.96
C ILE A 57 -38.14 -20.80 -29.07
N LEU A 58 -38.88 -20.63 -30.19
CA LEU A 58 -38.85 -21.57 -31.31
C LEU A 58 -37.51 -21.60 -32.03
N LYS A 59 -36.82 -20.46 -32.13
CA LYS A 59 -35.47 -20.39 -32.72
C LYS A 59 -34.48 -21.23 -31.92
N GLU A 60 -34.57 -21.16 -30.59
CA GLU A 60 -33.66 -21.87 -29.69
C GLU A 60 -34.10 -23.32 -29.42
N ASN A 61 -35.37 -23.65 -29.66
CA ASN A 61 -35.91 -25.01 -29.59
C ASN A 61 -36.78 -25.35 -30.83
N PRO A 62 -36.14 -25.69 -31.98
CA PRO A 62 -36.85 -25.94 -33.24
C PRO A 62 -37.81 -27.15 -33.21
N GLY A 63 -37.65 -28.05 -32.23
CA GLY A 63 -38.52 -29.21 -32.02
C GLY A 63 -39.66 -28.99 -31.04
N GLY A 64 -39.68 -27.85 -30.35
CA GLY A 64 -40.75 -27.46 -29.43
C GLY A 64 -41.91 -26.79 -30.17
N ALA A 65 -43.13 -27.04 -29.72
CA ALA A 65 -44.30 -26.25 -30.11
C ALA A 65 -44.68 -25.34 -28.92
N LEU A 66 -44.39 -24.04 -29.03
CA LEU A 66 -44.93 -23.08 -28.07
C LEU A 66 -46.28 -22.58 -28.59
N SER A 67 -47.36 -22.91 -27.88
CA SER A 67 -48.69 -22.39 -28.22
C SER A 67 -48.74 -20.87 -28.06
N GLU A 68 -49.60 -20.21 -28.83
CA GLU A 68 -49.86 -18.78 -28.66
C GLU A 68 -50.24 -18.45 -27.20
N GLN A 69 -51.08 -19.29 -26.58
CA GLN A 69 -51.46 -19.11 -25.18
C GLN A 69 -50.26 -19.15 -24.23
N ALA A 70 -49.30 -20.07 -24.45
CA ALA A 70 -48.10 -20.13 -23.63
C ALA A 70 -47.22 -18.88 -23.82
N ALA A 71 -47.10 -18.37 -25.04
CA ALA A 71 -46.37 -17.13 -25.32
C ALA A 71 -47.04 -15.91 -24.65
N ARG A 72 -48.38 -15.84 -24.67
CA ARG A 72 -49.16 -14.80 -23.99
C ARG A 72 -49.08 -14.89 -22.47
N ASN A 73 -49.06 -16.10 -21.92
CA ASN A 73 -48.86 -16.32 -20.49
C ASN A 73 -47.48 -15.84 -20.04
N LEU A 74 -46.43 -16.15 -20.82
CA LEU A 74 -45.08 -15.65 -20.58
C LEU A 74 -45.01 -14.12 -20.68
N ALA A 75 -45.66 -13.53 -21.70
CA ALA A 75 -45.76 -12.07 -21.80
C ALA A 75 -46.41 -11.46 -20.54
N GLY A 76 -47.49 -12.07 -20.05
CA GLY A 76 -48.17 -11.66 -18.82
C GLY A 76 -47.28 -11.75 -17.57
N ALA A 77 -46.48 -12.81 -17.44
CA ALA A 77 -45.51 -12.95 -16.34
C ALA A 77 -44.47 -11.83 -16.32
N PHE A 78 -44.13 -11.27 -17.48
CA PHE A 78 -43.24 -10.12 -17.63
C PHE A 78 -43.97 -8.79 -17.79
N LEU A 79 -45.17 -8.70 -17.21
CA LEU A 79 -45.96 -7.46 -17.09
C LEU A 79 -46.45 -6.88 -18.43
N PHE A 80 -46.66 -7.71 -19.45
CA PHE A 80 -47.40 -7.33 -20.66
C PHE A 80 -48.82 -7.87 -20.59
N SER A 81 -49.80 -6.98 -20.40
CA SER A 81 -51.20 -7.36 -20.19
C SER A 81 -52.13 -6.86 -21.31
N GLY A 82 -53.17 -7.63 -21.62
CA GLY A 82 -54.19 -7.25 -22.60
C GLY A 82 -53.61 -6.77 -23.93
N ASP A 83 -53.99 -5.56 -24.34
CA ASP A 83 -53.58 -4.92 -25.59
C ASP A 83 -52.07 -4.68 -25.71
N GLU A 84 -51.33 -4.68 -24.59
CA GLU A 84 -49.87 -4.53 -24.61
C GLU A 84 -49.18 -5.70 -25.31
N GLN A 85 -49.80 -6.88 -25.28
CA GLN A 85 -49.26 -8.06 -25.95
C GLN A 85 -49.33 -7.95 -27.48
N GLU A 86 -50.24 -7.12 -28.00
CA GLU A 86 -50.43 -6.86 -29.43
C GLU A 86 -49.58 -5.69 -29.94
N LYS A 87 -48.96 -4.90 -29.06
CA LYS A 87 -48.04 -3.84 -29.47
C LYS A 87 -46.87 -4.44 -30.23
N THR A 88 -46.46 -3.76 -31.31
CA THR A 88 -45.25 -4.12 -32.04
C THR A 88 -44.00 -3.64 -31.31
N LEU A 89 -42.87 -4.34 -31.47
CA LEU A 89 -41.63 -3.97 -30.75
C LEU A 89 -41.09 -2.58 -31.14
N GLY A 90 -41.44 -2.09 -32.33
CA GLY A 90 -41.07 -0.76 -32.80
C GLY A 90 -41.68 0.37 -31.98
N VAL A 91 -42.84 0.16 -31.34
CA VAL A 91 -43.52 1.18 -30.52
C VAL A 91 -43.18 1.09 -29.02
N LEU A 92 -42.49 0.03 -28.60
CA LEU A 92 -42.11 -0.16 -27.21
C LEU A 92 -40.99 0.81 -26.80
N SER A 93 -40.95 1.15 -25.52
CA SER A 93 -39.80 1.81 -24.90
C SER A 93 -38.58 0.87 -24.85
N GLY A 94 -37.40 1.43 -24.55
CA GLY A 94 -36.19 0.62 -24.36
C GLY A 94 -36.33 -0.40 -23.22
N GLY A 95 -36.98 -0.02 -22.12
CA GLY A 95 -37.23 -0.90 -20.98
C GLY A 95 -38.22 -2.02 -21.32
N GLU A 96 -39.32 -1.70 -22.00
CA GLU A 96 -40.25 -2.73 -22.48
C GLU A 96 -39.56 -3.72 -23.42
N ARG A 97 -38.75 -3.26 -24.39
CA ARG A 97 -37.96 -4.16 -25.24
C ARG A 97 -37.02 -5.06 -24.44
N ALA A 98 -36.34 -4.51 -23.44
CA ALA A 98 -35.47 -5.27 -22.54
C ALA A 98 -36.25 -6.40 -21.84
N ARG A 99 -37.47 -6.14 -21.36
CA ARG A 99 -38.33 -7.16 -20.74
C ARG A 99 -38.68 -8.30 -21.69
N VAL A 100 -39.03 -7.99 -22.95
CA VAL A 100 -39.33 -9.03 -23.94
C VAL A 100 -38.12 -9.92 -24.20
N VAL A 101 -36.93 -9.33 -24.32
CA VAL A 101 -35.70 -10.10 -24.56
C VAL A 101 -35.36 -10.97 -23.35
N LEU A 102 -35.43 -10.43 -22.13
CA LEU A 102 -35.18 -11.18 -20.89
C LEU A 102 -36.18 -12.33 -20.73
N ALA A 103 -37.47 -12.08 -20.97
CA ALA A 103 -38.52 -13.10 -20.91
C ALA A 103 -38.26 -14.24 -21.90
N GLY A 104 -37.92 -13.91 -23.14
CA GLY A 104 -37.59 -14.90 -24.16
C GLY A 104 -36.33 -15.69 -23.82
N LEU A 105 -35.33 -15.05 -23.21
CA LEU A 105 -34.09 -15.70 -22.79
C LEU A 105 -34.31 -16.66 -21.62
N LEU A 106 -35.07 -16.24 -20.60
CA LEU A 106 -35.38 -17.09 -19.43
C LEU A 106 -36.27 -18.27 -19.80
N ALA A 107 -37.17 -18.09 -20.77
CA ALA A 107 -38.00 -19.18 -21.28
C ALA A 107 -37.30 -20.05 -22.34
N SER A 108 -36.08 -19.69 -22.75
CA SER A 108 -35.30 -20.52 -23.66
C SER A 108 -34.66 -21.68 -22.89
N ALA A 109 -34.54 -22.85 -23.52
CA ALA A 109 -34.00 -24.08 -22.90
C ALA A 109 -32.47 -24.05 -22.75
N LYS A 110 -31.91 -22.95 -22.24
CA LYS A 110 -30.48 -22.75 -21.99
C LYS A 110 -30.17 -23.18 -20.55
N ASN A 111 -29.02 -23.81 -20.35
CA ASN A 111 -28.54 -24.23 -19.03
C ASN A 111 -27.39 -23.35 -18.50
N LEU A 112 -26.91 -22.39 -19.32
CA LEU A 112 -26.03 -21.32 -18.88
C LEU A 112 -26.55 -19.98 -19.38
N LEU A 113 -26.97 -19.11 -18.48
CA LEU A 113 -27.38 -17.73 -18.78
C LEU A 113 -26.34 -16.74 -18.31
N ILE A 114 -26.08 -15.74 -19.13
CA ILE A 114 -25.15 -14.64 -18.86
C ILE A 114 -25.91 -13.34 -18.98
N LEU A 115 -25.99 -12.58 -17.89
CA LEU A 115 -26.76 -11.35 -17.79
C LEU A 115 -25.83 -10.17 -17.50
N ASP A 116 -25.57 -9.32 -18.50
CA ASP A 116 -24.75 -8.12 -18.35
C ASP A 116 -25.63 -6.88 -18.11
N GLU A 117 -25.57 -6.34 -16.89
CA GLU A 117 -26.37 -5.22 -16.36
C GLU A 117 -27.89 -5.36 -16.62
N PRO A 118 -28.52 -6.46 -16.19
CA PRO A 118 -29.90 -6.77 -16.57
C PRO A 118 -30.93 -5.79 -16.01
N THR A 119 -30.64 -5.11 -14.90
CA THR A 119 -31.59 -4.19 -14.23
C THR A 119 -31.50 -2.74 -14.72
N ASN A 120 -30.49 -2.36 -15.50
CA ASN A 120 -30.19 -0.95 -15.84
C ASN A 120 -31.28 -0.24 -16.67
N HIS A 121 -32.18 -1.00 -17.29
CA HIS A 121 -33.30 -0.49 -18.10
C HIS A 121 -34.66 -1.00 -17.64
N LEU A 122 -34.72 -1.63 -16.47
CA LEU A 122 -35.94 -2.16 -15.89
C LEU A 122 -36.52 -1.17 -14.88
N ASP A 123 -37.84 -1.05 -14.85
CA ASP A 123 -38.51 -0.45 -13.71
C ASP A 123 -38.50 -1.43 -12.51
N ILE A 124 -38.82 -0.91 -11.32
CA ILE A 124 -38.79 -1.70 -10.08
C ILE A 124 -39.62 -2.99 -10.19
N PRO A 125 -40.89 -2.96 -10.65
CA PRO A 125 -41.68 -4.18 -10.77
C PRO A 125 -41.06 -5.23 -11.70
N SER A 126 -40.39 -4.79 -12.78
CA SER A 126 -39.78 -5.73 -13.72
C SER A 126 -38.47 -6.32 -13.20
N ALA A 127 -37.72 -5.55 -12.39
CA ALA A 127 -36.56 -6.07 -11.68
C ALA A 127 -36.95 -7.12 -10.64
N GLU A 128 -38.02 -6.87 -9.87
CA GLU A 128 -38.58 -7.84 -8.92
C GLU A 128 -39.02 -9.14 -9.62
N ARG A 129 -39.69 -9.05 -10.77
CA ARG A 129 -40.06 -10.23 -11.58
C ARG A 129 -38.86 -11.02 -12.08
N LEU A 130 -37.80 -10.33 -12.47
CA LEU A 130 -36.56 -10.97 -12.88
C LEU A 130 -35.91 -11.70 -11.70
N GLU A 131 -35.87 -11.07 -10.53
CA GLU A 131 -35.39 -11.66 -9.29
C GLU A 131 -36.19 -12.91 -8.91
N GLU A 132 -37.53 -12.84 -8.93
CA GLU A 132 -38.42 -13.98 -8.69
C GLU A 132 -38.14 -15.14 -9.67
N ALA A 133 -38.00 -14.83 -10.96
CA ALA A 133 -37.74 -15.83 -12.00
C ALA A 133 -36.40 -16.54 -11.78
N LEU A 134 -35.35 -15.80 -11.43
CA LEU A 134 -34.01 -16.35 -11.17
C LEU A 134 -33.94 -17.09 -9.83
N GLY A 135 -34.60 -16.57 -8.79
CA GLY A 135 -34.62 -17.15 -7.45
C GLY A 135 -35.48 -18.41 -7.32
N SER A 136 -36.42 -18.62 -8.25
CA SER A 136 -37.29 -19.81 -8.26
C SER A 136 -36.58 -21.14 -8.56
N GLY A 137 -35.29 -21.08 -8.94
CA GLY A 137 -34.34 -22.19 -8.83
C GLY A 137 -34.66 -23.39 -9.71
N ASP A 138 -34.33 -23.31 -10.99
CA ASP A 138 -34.10 -24.53 -11.78
C ASP A 138 -32.68 -25.05 -11.44
N GLU A 139 -32.58 -26.21 -10.78
CA GLU A 139 -31.30 -26.78 -10.34
C GLU A 139 -30.35 -27.07 -11.51
N ASP A 140 -30.88 -27.20 -12.73
CA ASP A 140 -30.11 -27.43 -13.94
C ASP A 140 -29.63 -26.13 -14.63
N LEU A 141 -29.98 -24.97 -14.09
CA LEU A 141 -29.65 -23.66 -14.65
C LEU A 141 -28.49 -22.97 -13.91
N THR A 142 -27.41 -22.68 -14.63
CA THR A 142 -26.35 -21.79 -14.14
C THR A 142 -26.56 -20.37 -14.65
N VAL A 143 -26.45 -19.37 -13.79
CA VAL A 143 -26.57 -17.95 -14.17
C VAL A 143 -25.31 -17.18 -13.75
N ILE A 144 -24.72 -16.45 -14.70
CA ILE A 144 -23.61 -15.52 -14.48
C ILE A 144 -24.17 -14.11 -14.61
N ILE A 145 -24.12 -13.34 -13.52
CA ILE A 145 -24.65 -11.98 -13.47
C ILE A 145 -23.51 -10.98 -13.32
N ILE A 146 -23.48 -9.99 -14.20
CA ILE A 146 -22.69 -8.77 -14.03
C ILE A 146 -23.69 -7.66 -13.70
N SER A 147 -23.57 -7.07 -12.52
CA SER A 147 -24.45 -5.98 -12.10
C SER A 147 -23.73 -5.03 -11.15
N HIS A 148 -24.18 -3.79 -11.13
CA HIS A 148 -23.87 -2.82 -10.08
C HIS A 148 -24.93 -2.79 -8.95
N ASP A 149 -26.07 -3.43 -9.16
CA ASP A 149 -27.15 -3.52 -8.18
C ASP A 149 -26.83 -4.58 -7.12
N ARG A 150 -26.52 -4.11 -5.91
CA ARG A 150 -26.13 -4.96 -4.80
C ARG A 150 -27.30 -5.76 -4.22
N ALA A 151 -28.50 -5.19 -4.22
CA ALA A 151 -29.68 -5.87 -3.69
C ALA A 151 -30.05 -7.04 -4.60
N PHE A 152 -30.03 -6.79 -5.91
CA PHE A 152 -30.27 -7.83 -6.92
C PHE A 152 -29.23 -8.96 -6.85
N ILE A 153 -27.93 -8.62 -6.74
CA ILE A 153 -26.88 -9.63 -6.56
C ILE A 153 -27.09 -10.42 -5.28
N ASP A 154 -27.41 -9.77 -4.16
CA ASP A 154 -27.59 -10.43 -2.88
C ASP A 154 -28.78 -11.39 -2.87
N ALA A 155 -29.85 -11.04 -3.60
CA ALA A 155 -31.05 -11.86 -3.70
C ALA A 155 -30.92 -13.04 -4.67
N THR A 156 -30.11 -12.91 -5.73
CA THR A 156 -30.04 -13.89 -6.83
C THR A 156 -28.77 -14.73 -6.87
N CYS A 157 -27.67 -14.27 -6.27
CA CYS A 157 -26.37 -14.93 -6.37
C CYS A 157 -25.96 -15.59 -5.05
N ASP A 158 -25.52 -16.84 -5.16
CA ASP A 158 -24.95 -17.65 -4.08
C ASP A 158 -23.42 -17.78 -4.18
N HIS A 159 -22.83 -17.31 -5.28
CA HIS A 159 -21.39 -17.29 -5.53
C HIS A 159 -20.97 -15.93 -6.09
N LEU A 160 -19.81 -15.44 -5.65
CA LEU A 160 -19.24 -14.17 -6.08
C LEU A 160 -17.84 -14.34 -6.63
N ILE A 161 -17.61 -13.78 -7.81
CA ILE A 161 -16.28 -13.59 -8.37
C ILE A 161 -15.90 -12.11 -8.24
N VAL A 162 -14.99 -11.82 -7.31
CA VAL A 162 -14.55 -10.46 -7.02
C VAL A 162 -13.24 -10.17 -7.72
N LEU A 163 -13.32 -9.39 -8.79
CA LEU A 163 -12.16 -8.83 -9.48
C LEU A 163 -11.63 -7.61 -8.73
N ASP A 164 -10.33 -7.59 -8.43
CA ASP A 164 -9.66 -6.51 -7.69
C ASP A 164 -9.28 -5.29 -8.57
N GLY A 165 -9.30 -5.45 -9.90
CA GLY A 165 -8.90 -4.41 -10.87
C GLY A 165 -7.40 -4.31 -11.11
N GLN A 166 -6.58 -5.13 -10.44
CA GLN A 166 -5.14 -5.27 -10.59
C GLN A 166 -4.77 -6.59 -11.32
N GLY A 167 -5.76 -7.37 -11.74
CA GLY A 167 -5.59 -8.66 -12.42
C GLY A 167 -5.85 -9.86 -11.52
N GLY A 168 -6.16 -9.66 -10.24
CA GLY A 168 -6.57 -10.70 -9.31
C GLY A 168 -8.09 -10.92 -9.31
N ALA A 169 -8.47 -12.16 -9.04
CA ALA A 169 -9.85 -12.59 -8.85
C ALA A 169 -9.94 -13.45 -7.60
N THR A 170 -10.94 -13.20 -6.77
CA THR A 170 -11.25 -14.03 -5.59
C THR A 170 -12.64 -14.61 -5.74
N ALA A 171 -12.76 -15.93 -5.62
CA ALA A 171 -14.04 -16.61 -5.53
C ALA A 171 -14.52 -16.64 -4.07
N PHE A 172 -15.78 -16.32 -3.85
CA PHE A 172 -16.44 -16.40 -2.56
C PHE A 172 -17.75 -17.18 -2.70
N PHE A 173 -17.95 -18.14 -1.79
CA PHE A 173 -19.15 -18.96 -1.70
C PHE A 173 -20.03 -18.35 -0.62
N GLY A 174 -21.18 -17.84 -1.01
CA GLY A 174 -22.06 -17.01 -0.19
C GLY A 174 -22.55 -15.77 -0.93
N ASN A 175 -23.52 -15.09 -0.34
CA ASN A 175 -24.13 -13.91 -0.93
C ASN A 175 -23.27 -12.63 -0.72
N TYR A 176 -23.76 -11.51 -1.26
CA TYR A 176 -23.04 -10.24 -1.21
C TYR A 176 -22.93 -9.69 0.22
N SER A 177 -23.98 -9.82 1.01
CA SER A 177 -24.02 -9.38 2.41
C SER A 177 -22.98 -10.12 3.26
N GLU A 178 -22.89 -11.44 3.14
CA GLU A 178 -21.90 -12.29 3.82
C GLU A 178 -20.47 -11.92 3.41
N TRP A 179 -20.24 -11.73 2.11
CA TRP A 179 -18.94 -11.27 1.61
C TRP A 179 -18.54 -9.93 2.20
N ARG A 180 -19.48 -8.99 2.26
CA ARG A 180 -19.27 -7.65 2.81
C ARG A 180 -18.94 -7.67 4.30
N GLU A 181 -19.63 -8.49 5.08
CA GLU A 181 -19.35 -8.65 6.51
C GLU A 181 -17.94 -9.20 6.73
N LYS A 182 -17.54 -10.20 5.94
CA LYS A 182 -16.19 -10.80 6.01
C LYS A 182 -15.10 -9.80 5.64
N GLU A 183 -15.31 -9.01 4.60
CA GLU A 183 -14.35 -7.96 4.20
C GLU A 183 -14.26 -6.83 5.24
N GLN A 184 -15.38 -6.47 5.88
CA GLN A 184 -15.36 -5.52 6.99
C GLN A 184 -14.62 -6.06 8.21
N ALA A 185 -14.80 -7.33 8.56
CA ALA A 185 -14.03 -7.96 9.64
C ALA A 185 -12.53 -7.99 9.31
N ARG A 186 -12.17 -8.42 8.11
CA ARG A 186 -10.78 -8.49 7.64
C ARG A 186 -10.09 -7.13 7.64
N SER A 187 -10.77 -6.08 7.17
CA SER A 187 -10.22 -4.72 7.15
C SER A 187 -10.02 -4.15 8.57
N LYS A 188 -10.94 -4.43 9.50
CA LYS A 188 -10.79 -4.05 10.92
C LYS A 188 -9.62 -4.78 11.57
N GLU A 189 -9.47 -6.07 11.32
CA GLU A 189 -8.34 -6.87 11.82
C GLU A 189 -7.00 -6.36 11.28
N ALA A 190 -6.93 -6.09 9.97
CA ALA A 190 -5.73 -5.54 9.33
C ALA A 190 -5.35 -4.16 9.91
N ALA A 191 -6.34 -3.28 10.10
CA ALA A 191 -6.11 -1.97 10.72
C ALA A 191 -5.65 -2.10 12.19
N ALA A 192 -6.22 -3.04 12.94
CA ALA A 192 -5.80 -3.31 14.33
C ALA A 192 -4.38 -3.87 14.39
N GLU A 193 -4.01 -4.78 13.48
CA GLU A 193 -2.65 -5.32 13.39
C GLU A 193 -1.63 -4.24 13.00
N GLU A 194 -1.97 -3.37 12.04
CA GLU A 194 -1.13 -2.25 11.65
C GLU A 194 -0.93 -1.26 12.80
N SER A 195 -2.00 -0.94 13.55
CA SER A 195 -1.90 -0.12 14.77
C SER A 195 -0.98 -0.74 15.81
N ARG A 196 -1.11 -2.04 16.08
CA ARG A 196 -0.23 -2.77 17.02
C ARG A 196 1.23 -2.73 16.57
N LYS A 197 1.51 -2.97 15.29
CA LYS A 197 2.87 -2.89 14.73
C LYS A 197 3.45 -1.49 14.84
N ARG A 198 2.62 -0.45 14.64
CA ARG A 198 3.04 0.94 14.80
C ARG A 198 3.36 1.27 16.26
N GLU A 199 2.50 0.90 17.20
CA GLU A 199 2.72 1.09 18.64
C GLU A 199 3.99 0.37 19.12
N GLU A 200 4.23 -0.85 18.66
CA GLU A 200 5.43 -1.61 18.98
C GLU A 200 6.69 -0.92 18.43
N ARG A 201 6.67 -0.44 17.18
CA ARG A 201 7.77 0.34 16.60
C ARG A 201 8.03 1.60 17.41
N GLU A 202 7.00 2.37 17.74
CA GLU A 202 7.13 3.59 18.55
C GLU A 202 7.69 3.29 19.95
N ARG A 203 7.26 2.18 20.58
CA ARG A 203 7.80 1.74 21.88
C ARG A 203 9.28 1.35 21.79
N LEU A 204 9.67 0.58 20.78
CA LEU A 204 11.06 0.20 20.56
C LEU A 204 11.94 1.42 20.28
N GLU A 205 11.46 2.39 19.51
CA GLU A 205 12.16 3.66 19.29
C GLU A 205 12.33 4.45 20.58
N ARG A 206 11.29 4.56 21.42
CA ARG A 206 11.40 5.23 22.73
C ARG A 206 12.40 4.54 23.64
N GLN A 207 12.40 3.20 23.68
CA GLN A 207 13.37 2.43 24.46
C GLN A 207 14.80 2.66 23.97
N LYS A 208 15.03 2.66 22.65
CA LYS A 208 16.34 2.97 22.07
C LYS A 208 16.80 4.38 22.43
N ARG A 209 15.94 5.39 22.33
CA ARG A 209 16.26 6.78 22.70
C ARG A 209 16.60 6.90 24.19
N ALA A 210 15.81 6.27 25.06
CA ALA A 210 16.06 6.27 26.50
C ALA A 210 17.38 5.57 26.87
N ALA A 211 17.69 4.44 26.22
CA ALA A 211 18.96 3.74 26.40
C ALA A 211 20.15 4.57 25.90
N GLU A 212 20.00 5.28 24.78
CA GLU A 212 21.02 6.18 24.26
C GLU A 212 21.25 7.39 25.18
N GLU A 213 20.18 7.99 25.73
CA GLU A 213 20.28 9.06 26.74
C GLU A 213 20.95 8.58 28.02
N GLN A 214 20.58 7.40 28.53
CA GLN A 214 21.23 6.80 29.70
C GLN A 214 22.72 6.54 29.45
N ARG A 215 23.08 6.06 28.25
CA ARG A 215 24.47 5.85 27.86
C ARG A 215 25.25 7.17 27.77
N LYS A 216 24.66 8.21 27.18
CA LYS A 216 25.27 9.55 27.16
C LYS A 216 25.43 10.15 28.55
N GLN A 217 24.47 9.91 29.45
CA GLN A 217 24.57 10.34 30.86
C GLN A 217 25.66 9.57 31.62
N SER A 218 25.77 8.25 31.45
CA SER A 218 26.82 7.46 32.09
C SER A 218 28.21 7.80 31.55
N GLU A 219 28.35 8.03 30.24
CA GLU A 219 29.58 8.52 29.61
C GLU A 219 29.97 9.92 30.12
N ARG A 220 29.01 10.83 30.30
CA ARG A 220 29.25 12.15 30.92
C ARG A 220 29.64 12.06 32.40
N ALA A 221 29.05 11.12 33.15
CA ALA A 221 29.37 10.91 34.57
C ALA A 221 30.74 10.22 34.77
N ALA A 222 31.17 9.41 33.81
CA ALA A 222 32.47 8.73 33.78
C ALA A 222 33.60 9.60 33.19
N ALA A 223 33.28 10.77 32.63
CA ALA A 223 34.29 11.72 32.16
C ALA A 223 35.19 12.16 33.33
N PRO A 224 36.53 12.12 33.17
CA PRO A 224 37.44 12.50 34.24
C PRO A 224 37.22 13.97 34.62
N LYS A 225 37.00 14.24 35.91
CA LYS A 225 36.93 15.61 36.44
C LYS A 225 38.22 16.36 36.03
N PRO A 226 38.15 17.63 35.62
CA PRO A 226 39.33 18.38 35.20
C PRO A 226 40.37 18.36 36.33
N ALA A 227 41.56 17.86 36.02
CA ALA A 227 42.67 17.79 36.96
C ALA A 227 42.95 19.20 37.49
N LYS A 228 43.07 19.34 38.82
CA LYS A 228 43.49 20.60 39.45
C LYS A 228 44.89 20.94 38.91
N LEU A 229 45.03 22.10 38.27
CA LEU A 229 46.31 22.65 37.80
C LEU A 229 47.34 22.57 38.93
N SER A 230 48.58 22.16 38.61
CA SER A 230 49.65 22.12 39.61
C SER A 230 49.98 23.54 40.11
N PRO A 231 50.47 23.73 41.35
CA PRO A 231 50.79 25.06 41.89
C PRO A 231 51.73 25.88 40.99
N LEU A 232 52.63 25.20 40.28
CA LEU A 232 53.55 25.81 39.32
C LEU A 232 52.81 26.36 38.08
N GLN A 233 51.88 25.58 37.51
CA GLN A 233 51.05 26.00 36.37
C GLN A 233 50.14 27.17 36.74
N ALA A 234 49.61 27.19 37.97
CA ALA A 234 48.80 28.31 38.46
C ALA A 234 49.61 29.60 38.64
N ALA A 235 50.89 29.50 39.01
CA ALA A 235 51.79 30.66 39.13
C ALA A 235 52.16 31.21 37.74
N LEU A 236 52.48 30.32 36.79
CA LEU A 236 52.80 30.68 35.40
C LEU A 236 51.60 31.32 34.68
N ALA A 237 50.39 30.79 34.91
CA ALA A 237 49.14 31.33 34.38
C ALA A 237 48.87 32.80 34.81
N ARG A 238 49.45 33.25 35.93
CA ARG A 238 49.27 34.62 36.46
C ARG A 238 50.30 35.62 35.95
N MET A 239 51.37 35.17 35.29
CA MET A 239 52.39 36.05 34.71
C MET A 239 51.87 36.69 33.42
N SER A 240 52.26 37.93 33.10
CA SER A 240 51.96 38.53 31.78
C SER A 240 52.85 37.92 30.68
N MET A 241 52.48 38.13 29.40
CA MET A 241 53.32 37.70 28.26
C MET A 241 54.71 38.33 28.30
N GLU A 242 54.77 39.64 28.58
CA GLU A 242 56.02 40.38 28.72
C GLU A 242 56.91 39.81 29.84
N GLN A 243 56.32 39.40 30.97
CA GLN A 243 57.05 38.78 32.07
C GLN A 243 57.56 37.37 31.75
N LEU A 244 56.83 36.61 30.92
CA LEU A 244 57.28 35.30 30.45
C LEU A 244 58.46 35.47 29.49
N GLU A 245 58.35 36.38 28.53
CA GLU A 245 59.41 36.68 27.55
C GLU A 245 60.68 37.20 28.23
N GLU A 246 60.55 38.11 29.20
CA GLU A 246 61.69 38.64 29.95
C GLU A 246 62.41 37.55 30.76
N LYS A 247 61.65 36.63 31.37
CA LYS A 247 62.24 35.49 32.10
C LYS A 247 62.90 34.48 31.19
N ILE A 248 62.29 34.14 30.06
CA ILE A 248 62.89 33.26 29.05
C ILE A 248 64.18 33.89 28.52
N ALA A 249 64.13 35.15 28.10
CA ALA A 249 65.29 35.86 27.56
C ALA A 249 66.45 35.98 28.57
N SER A 250 66.15 36.24 29.85
CA SER A 250 67.17 36.31 30.89
C SER A 250 67.78 34.94 31.22
N ALA A 251 66.95 33.89 31.30
CA ALA A 251 67.41 32.51 31.51
C ALA A 251 68.27 32.02 30.34
N GLU A 252 67.84 32.24 29.09
CA GLU A 252 68.62 31.91 27.89
C GLU A 252 69.96 32.65 27.84
N LYS A 253 69.96 33.96 28.14
CA LYS A 253 71.18 34.76 28.16
C LYS A 253 72.17 34.18 29.17
N ARG A 254 71.69 33.85 30.37
CA ARG A 254 72.53 33.26 31.41
C ARG A 254 73.04 31.88 31.02
N LEU A 255 72.21 31.07 30.36
CA LEU A 255 72.62 29.76 29.85
C LEU A 255 73.77 29.90 28.84
N ARG A 256 73.67 30.86 27.91
CA ARG A 256 74.74 31.15 26.92
C ARG A 256 76.05 31.60 27.59
N GLU A 257 75.98 32.42 28.64
CA GLU A 257 77.17 32.83 29.41
C GLU A 257 77.84 31.65 30.13
N ILE A 258 77.02 30.76 30.71
CA ILE A 258 77.51 29.54 31.37
C ILE A 258 78.13 28.59 30.34
N ASP A 259 77.46 28.35 29.21
CA ASP A 259 77.95 27.48 28.14
C ASP A 259 79.26 28.00 27.57
N ALA A 260 79.38 29.32 27.32
CA ALA A 260 80.62 29.95 26.91
C ALA A 260 81.74 29.77 27.97
N SER A 261 81.41 29.93 29.25
CA SER A 261 82.36 29.72 30.35
C SER A 261 82.82 28.26 30.45
N LEU A 262 81.94 27.30 30.15
CA LEU A 262 82.26 25.88 30.14
C LEU A 262 83.11 25.45 28.92
N THR A 263 83.29 26.31 27.92
CA THR A 263 84.24 26.06 26.81
C THR A 263 85.70 26.40 27.15
N ASP A 264 85.96 27.14 28.24
CA ASP A 264 87.32 27.51 28.67
C ASP A 264 87.98 26.34 29.46
N PRO A 265 89.10 25.76 28.98
CA PRO A 265 89.82 24.70 29.68
C PRO A 265 90.34 25.08 31.08
N ALA A 266 90.44 26.38 31.41
CA ALA A 266 90.80 26.84 32.75
C ALA A 266 89.66 26.64 33.77
N VAL A 267 88.40 26.65 33.32
CA VAL A 267 87.22 26.45 34.19
C VAL A 267 87.10 24.99 34.64
N TRP A 268 87.54 24.04 33.81
CA TRP A 268 87.60 22.62 34.15
C TRP A 268 88.71 22.27 35.15
N ARG A 269 89.74 23.13 35.28
CA ARG A 269 90.80 22.95 36.29
C ARG A 269 90.34 23.29 37.71
N ASP A 270 89.27 24.08 37.84
CA ASP A 270 88.60 24.36 39.10
C ASP A 270 87.31 23.52 39.19
N GLN A 271 87.42 22.34 39.81
CA GLN A 271 86.28 21.42 39.99
C GLN A 271 85.09 22.09 40.69
N GLY A 272 85.33 22.98 41.65
CA GLY A 272 84.26 23.66 42.39
C GLY A 272 83.53 24.71 41.54
N LYS A 273 84.22 25.36 40.59
CA LYS A 273 83.60 26.28 39.64
C LYS A 273 82.84 25.54 38.54
N SER A 274 83.41 24.46 38.00
CA SER A 274 82.76 23.62 36.98
C SER A 274 81.45 23.00 37.49
N GLN A 275 81.46 22.45 38.71
CA GLN A 275 80.26 21.85 39.31
C GLN A 275 79.15 22.89 39.55
N ARG A 276 79.49 24.06 40.11
CA ARG A 276 78.51 25.14 40.32
C ARG A 276 77.87 25.63 39.02
N LEU A 277 78.67 25.78 37.96
CA LEU A 277 78.16 26.16 36.64
C LEU A 277 77.28 25.06 36.03
N GLY A 278 77.64 23.78 36.21
CA GLY A 278 76.83 22.63 35.79
C GLY A 278 75.47 22.57 36.50
N ASP A 279 75.45 22.77 37.82
CA ASP A 279 74.22 22.77 38.63
C ASP A 279 73.32 23.97 38.28
N GLU A 280 73.90 25.16 38.11
CA GLU A 280 73.19 26.37 37.68
C GLU A 280 72.56 26.17 36.29
N ARG A 281 73.32 25.59 35.35
CA ARG A 281 72.83 25.26 34.01
C ARG A 281 71.67 24.26 34.06
N ALA A 282 71.79 23.17 34.80
CA ALA A 282 70.74 22.15 34.91
C ALA A 282 69.45 22.73 35.50
N ARG A 283 69.58 23.62 36.50
CA ARG A 283 68.45 24.34 37.08
C ARG A 283 67.77 25.27 36.06
N LEU A 284 68.54 26.08 35.34
CA LEU A 284 67.99 27.01 34.34
C LEU A 284 67.27 26.27 33.20
N VAL A 285 67.80 25.14 32.72
CA VAL A 285 67.12 24.31 31.72
C VAL A 285 65.78 23.78 32.25
N SER A 286 65.74 23.31 33.50
CA SER A 286 64.49 22.81 34.11
C SER A 286 63.47 23.92 34.38
N GLU A 287 63.90 25.17 34.59
CA GLU A 287 63.02 26.33 34.78
C GLU A 287 62.49 26.89 33.44
N LEU A 288 63.23 26.71 32.35
CA LEU A 288 62.90 27.22 31.00
C LEU A 288 61.71 26.47 30.36
N GLU A 289 61.72 25.14 30.42
CA GLU A 289 60.73 24.27 29.77
C GLU A 289 59.26 24.65 30.09
N PRO A 290 58.85 24.87 31.36
CA PRO A 290 57.47 25.25 31.67
C PRO A 290 57.15 26.73 31.30
N LEU A 291 58.16 27.62 31.23
CA LEU A 291 57.97 29.00 30.77
C LEU A 291 57.70 29.04 29.26
N GLU A 292 58.47 28.30 28.47
CA GLU A 292 58.32 28.19 27.02
C GLU A 292 56.99 27.51 26.64
N PHE A 293 56.61 26.46 27.34
CA PHE A 293 55.32 25.78 27.12
C PHE A 293 54.13 26.71 27.35
N GLU A 294 54.15 27.49 28.44
CA GLU A 294 53.09 28.45 28.76
C GLU A 294 53.05 29.61 27.75
N TRP A 295 54.21 30.12 27.32
CA TRP A 295 54.30 31.14 26.28
C TRP A 295 53.76 30.64 24.94
N SER A 296 54.18 29.44 24.50
CA SER A 296 53.72 28.83 23.24
C SER A 296 52.21 28.61 23.23
N ARG A 297 51.65 28.08 24.33
CA ARG A 297 50.20 27.89 24.47
C ARG A 297 49.41 29.19 24.31
N ARG A 298 49.95 30.31 24.82
CA ARG A 298 49.30 31.63 24.72
C ARG A 298 49.43 32.23 23.32
N ALA A 299 50.60 32.08 22.71
CA ALA A 299 50.86 32.53 21.35
C ALA A 299 49.96 31.81 20.32
N GLU A 300 49.65 30.52 20.52
CA GLU A 300 48.70 29.76 19.67
C GLU A 300 47.22 30.14 19.88
N SER A 301 46.90 30.79 21.00
CA SER A 301 45.54 31.19 21.36
C SER A 301 45.19 32.65 21.02
N MET A 302 46.17 33.42 20.53
CA MET A 302 46.00 34.78 19.99
C MET A 302 45.89 34.76 18.48
#